data_AF-A0A975ECR2-F1
#
_entry.id   AF-A0A975ECR2-F1
#
_cell.length_a   1.000
_cell.length_b   1.000
_cell.length_c   1.000
_cell.angle_alpha   90.00
_cell.angle_beta   90.00
_cell.angle_gamma   90.00
#
_symmetry.space_group_name_H-M   'P 1'
#
loop_
_entity.id
_entity.type
_entity.pdbx_description
1 polymer ?
#
loop_
_entity_poly.entity_id
_entity_poly.type
_entity_poly.pdbx_seq_one_letter_code
_entity_poly.pdbx_strand_id
1 'polypeptide(L)'
;MSELPSSTRAKRPEFRNINAFKDLPTYRMTVAAIVSILHRGSGLFMFLLMPFIIWMFDTSVSSEYSFARFTSAFNHGIGFVPGFIVKLAALLLIWSYLHHFFAGLRHIRMDLFHTVSKEAGRSTAQWTLVLSLGLTVVFGAKLFGLY
;
A
#
# COMPACT_ATOMS: atom_id res chain seq x y z
N MET A 1 18.60 20.12 55.52
CA MET A 1 18.60 19.53 54.17
C MET A 1 17.38 18.62 54.10
N SER A 2 16.28 19.08 53.50
CA SER A 2 15.02 18.34 53.45
C SER A 2 15.07 17.38 52.26
N GLU A 3 15.19 16.08 52.52
CA GLU A 3 15.03 15.07 51.46
C GLU A 3 13.57 15.05 51.01
N LEU A 4 13.34 15.31 49.72
CA LEU A 4 12.03 15.17 49.11
C LEU A 4 11.71 13.67 48.96
N PRO A 5 10.52 13.19 49.35
CA PRO A 5 10.18 11.78 49.23
C PRO A 5 10.19 11.37 47.76
N SER A 6 10.95 10.32 47.44
CA SER A 6 10.96 9.74 46.10
C SER A 6 9.57 9.21 45.77
N SER A 7 8.93 9.81 44.77
CA SER A 7 7.64 9.36 44.25
C SER A 7 7.80 7.93 43.73
N THR A 8 7.27 6.95 44.47
CA THR A 8 7.22 5.55 44.05
C THR A 8 6.29 5.46 42.84
N ARG A 9 6.88 5.45 41.65
CA ARG A 9 6.16 5.36 40.38
C ARG A 9 5.26 4.12 40.40
N ALA A 10 3.96 4.32 40.19
CA ALA A 10 2.99 3.22 40.14
C ALA A 10 3.46 2.14 39.16
N LYS A 11 3.36 0.88 39.59
CA LYS A 11 3.73 -0.28 38.77
C LYS A 11 2.84 -0.32 37.52
N ARG A 12 3.44 -0.38 36.33
CA ARG A 12 2.69 -0.45 35.07
C ARG A 12 1.84 -1.74 35.05
N PRO A 13 0.60 -1.69 34.53
CA PRO A 13 -0.19 -2.89 34.35
C PRO A 13 0.53 -3.85 33.40
N GLU A 14 0.63 -5.12 33.81
CA GLU A 14 1.17 -6.21 33.01
C GLU A 14 0.02 -7.08 32.48
N PHE A 15 -0.16 -7.10 31.16
CA PHE A 15 -1.13 -7.98 30.51
C PHE A 15 -0.42 -9.27 30.09
N ARG A 16 -0.79 -10.41 30.70
CA ARG A 16 -0.09 -11.70 30.53
C ARG A 16 -0.81 -12.72 29.64
N ASN A 17 -1.98 -12.36 29.11
CA ASN A 17 -2.80 -13.25 28.26
C ASN A 17 -3.30 -12.50 27.02
N ILE A 18 -2.35 -12.01 26.21
CA ILE A 18 -2.63 -11.29 24.96
C ILE A 18 -2.52 -12.30 23.81
N ASN A 19 -3.58 -12.47 23.03
CA ASN A 19 -3.62 -13.31 21.85
C ASN A 19 -3.86 -12.45 20.60
N ALA A 20 -2.86 -12.37 19.71
CA ALA A 20 -2.93 -11.51 18.53
C ALA A 20 -4.15 -11.77 17.63
N PHE A 21 -4.56 -13.02 17.45
CA PHE A 21 -5.68 -13.39 16.57
C PHE A 21 -7.04 -13.09 17.19
N LYS A 22 -7.15 -13.11 18.52
CA LYS A 22 -8.39 -12.77 19.24
C LYS A 22 -8.49 -11.27 19.50
N ASP A 23 -7.38 -10.63 19.88
CA ASP A 23 -7.39 -9.28 20.41
C ASP A 23 -7.23 -8.22 19.32
N LEU A 24 -6.38 -8.43 18.31
CA LEU A 24 -6.14 -7.42 17.26
C LEU A 24 -7.42 -7.05 16.49
N PRO A 25 -8.30 -8.00 16.09
CA PRO A 25 -9.54 -7.67 15.40
C PRO A 25 -10.52 -6.84 16.23
N THR A 26 -10.38 -6.81 17.56
CA THR A 26 -11.28 -6.04 18.45
C THR A 26 -10.96 -4.54 18.45
N TYR A 27 -9.77 -4.13 18.02
CA TYR A 27 -9.37 -2.73 18.01
C TYR A 27 -10.00 -1.97 16.84
N ARG A 28 -10.55 -0.79 17.13
CA ARG A 28 -11.02 0.14 16.10
C ARG A 28 -9.83 0.85 15.46
N MET A 29 -9.52 0.50 14.22
CA MET A 29 -8.48 1.18 13.46
C MET A 29 -8.93 2.57 13.01
N THR A 30 -8.07 3.56 13.21
CA THR A 30 -8.26 4.89 12.61
C THR A 30 -7.90 4.84 11.12
N VAL A 31 -8.40 5.79 10.34
CA VAL A 31 -8.06 5.89 8.90
C VAL A 31 -6.55 6.01 8.69
N ALA A 32 -5.84 6.74 9.57
CA ALA A 32 -4.39 6.86 9.52
C ALA A 32 -3.68 5.51 9.76
N ALA A 33 -4.21 4.67 10.65
CA ALA A 33 -3.67 3.32 10.88
C ALA A 33 -3.89 2.41 9.66
N ILE A 34 -5.05 2.52 9.01
CA ILE A 34 -5.36 1.78 7.77
C ILE A 34 -4.38 2.18 6.66
N VAL A 35 -4.17 3.49 6.42
CA VAL A 35 -3.21 3.96 5.42
C VAL A 35 -1.79 3.48 5.74
N SER A 36 -1.41 3.43 7.01
CA SER A 36 -0.08 2.94 7.40
C SER A 36 0.13 1.45 7.08
N ILE A 37 -0.85 0.58 7.38
CA ILE A 37 -0.71 -0.84 7.06
C ILE A 37 -0.76 -1.09 5.54
N LEU A 38 -1.60 -0.34 4.82
CA LEU A 38 -1.66 -0.40 3.36
C LEU A 38 -0.37 0.13 2.71
N HIS A 39 0.29 1.14 3.27
CA HIS A 39 1.61 1.60 2.78
C HIS A 39 2.67 0.49 2.89
N ARG A 40 2.66 -0.27 4.00
CA ARG A 40 3.56 -1.42 4.17
C ARG A 40 3.22 -2.56 3.20
N GLY A 41 1.94 -2.90 3.10
CA GLY A 41 1.46 -3.96 2.21
C GLY A 41 1.74 -3.65 0.73
N SER A 42 1.50 -2.41 0.29
CA SER A 42 1.79 -1.96 -1.07
C SER A 42 3.28 -2.02 -1.40
N GLY A 43 4.17 -1.66 -0.45
CA GLY A 43 5.61 -1.84 -0.62
C GLY A 43 6.01 -3.31 -0.82
N LEU A 44 5.42 -4.21 -0.01
CA LEU A 44 5.63 -5.65 -0.15
C LEU A 44 5.14 -6.18 -1.51
N PHE A 45 3.95 -5.77 -1.97
CA PHE A 45 3.44 -6.21 -3.26
C PHE A 45 4.30 -5.73 -4.43
N MET A 46 4.79 -4.49 -4.43
CA MET A 46 5.72 -4.02 -5.46
C MET A 46 7.01 -4.86 -5.48
N PHE A 47 7.54 -5.19 -4.30
CA PHE A 47 8.73 -6.04 -4.20
C PHE A 47 8.47 -7.46 -4.75
N LEU A 48 7.38 -8.10 -4.34
CA LEU A 48 7.01 -9.44 -4.81
C LEU A 48 6.69 -9.48 -6.31
N LEU A 49 6.15 -8.40 -6.86
CA LEU A 49 5.83 -8.27 -8.29
C LEU A 49 7.02 -7.75 -9.12
N MET A 50 8.19 -7.53 -8.53
CA MET A 50 9.37 -7.08 -9.27
C MET A 50 9.74 -7.98 -10.46
N PRO A 51 9.70 -9.33 -10.36
CA PRO A 51 9.92 -10.19 -11.52
C PRO A 51 8.91 -9.95 -12.66
N PHE A 52 7.64 -9.66 -12.31
CA PHE A 52 6.60 -9.34 -13.28
C PHE A 52 6.87 -8.00 -13.97
N ILE A 53 7.33 -6.99 -13.23
CA ILE A 53 7.75 -5.69 -13.79
C ILE A 53 8.88 -5.87 -14.79
N ILE A 54 9.94 -6.60 -14.40
CA ILE A 54 11.11 -6.82 -15.24
C ILE A 54 10.71 -7.57 -16.51
N TRP A 55 9.90 -8.63 -16.38
CA TRP A 55 9.40 -9.38 -17.53
C TRP A 55 8.56 -8.52 -18.48
N MET A 56 7.64 -7.70 -17.95
CA MET A 56 6.82 -6.79 -18.77
C MET A 56 7.70 -5.81 -19.53
N PHE A 57 8.66 -5.18 -18.85
CA PHE A 57 9.56 -4.21 -19.45
C PHE A 57 10.40 -4.83 -20.56
N ASP A 58 11.13 -5.90 -20.25
CA ASP A 58 11.97 -6.62 -21.21
C ASP A 58 11.17 -7.03 -22.45
N THR A 59 10.06 -7.75 -22.26
CA THR A 59 9.22 -8.25 -23.36
C THR A 59 8.66 -7.11 -24.21
N SER A 60 8.32 -5.96 -23.61
CA SER A 60 7.74 -4.83 -24.31
C SER A 60 8.73 -4.08 -25.23
N VAL A 61 10.03 -4.19 -24.99
CA VAL A 61 11.06 -3.40 -25.70
C VAL A 61 12.01 -4.22 -26.57
N SER A 62 12.06 -5.55 -26.44
CA SER A 62 13.08 -6.34 -27.16
C SER A 62 12.90 -6.35 -28.68
N SER A 63 11.67 -6.44 -29.20
CA SER A 63 11.37 -6.57 -30.64
C SER A 63 9.87 -6.40 -30.92
N GLU A 64 9.50 -6.26 -32.19
CA GLU A 64 8.09 -6.25 -32.59
C GLU A 64 7.37 -7.57 -32.23
N TYR A 65 8.04 -8.71 -32.44
CA TYR A 65 7.50 -10.02 -32.08
C TYR A 65 7.29 -10.16 -30.57
N SER A 66 8.23 -9.67 -29.74
CA SER A 66 8.07 -9.69 -28.29
C SER A 66 6.95 -8.75 -27.83
N PHE A 67 6.81 -7.58 -28.46
CA PHE A 67 5.69 -6.67 -28.18
C PHE A 67 4.32 -7.29 -28.53
N ALA A 68 4.23 -8.03 -29.63
CA ALA A 68 3.02 -8.80 -29.96
C ALA A 68 2.71 -9.87 -28.89
N ARG A 69 3.74 -10.57 -28.38
CA ARG A 69 3.60 -11.52 -27.27
C ARG A 69 3.16 -10.82 -25.98
N PHE A 70 3.73 -9.67 -25.65
CA PHE A 70 3.33 -8.83 -24.51
C PHE A 70 1.85 -8.47 -24.61
N THR A 71 1.41 -7.96 -25.76
CA THR A 71 -0.01 -7.61 -26.00
C THR A 71 -0.93 -8.82 -25.89
N SER A 72 -0.52 -9.96 -26.45
CA SER A 72 -1.27 -11.22 -26.37
C SER A 72 -1.42 -11.72 -24.94
N ALA A 73 -0.40 -11.54 -24.09
CA ALA A 73 -0.47 -11.93 -22.68
C ALA A 73 -1.61 -11.23 -21.91
N PHE A 74 -1.88 -9.96 -22.22
CA PHE A 74 -2.97 -9.21 -21.60
C PHE A 74 -4.33 -9.52 -22.22
N ASN A 75 -4.38 -9.83 -23.52
CA ASN A 75 -5.64 -10.08 -24.23
C ASN A 75 -6.14 -11.52 -24.07
N HIS A 76 -5.24 -12.49 -24.15
CA HIS A 76 -5.57 -13.92 -24.16
C HIS A 76 -5.03 -14.62 -22.91
N GLY A 77 -3.79 -14.33 -22.50
CA GLY A 77 -3.16 -14.95 -21.34
C GLY A 77 -1.78 -15.53 -21.60
N ILE A 78 -1.23 -16.22 -20.59
CA ILE A 78 0.08 -16.86 -20.61
C ILE A 78 -0.08 -18.32 -20.19
N GLY A 79 0.02 -19.25 -21.15
CA GLY A 79 -0.21 -20.67 -20.88
C GLY A 79 -1.62 -20.92 -20.35
N PHE A 80 -1.73 -21.41 -19.11
CA PHE A 80 -3.01 -21.63 -18.44
C PHE A 80 -3.54 -20.39 -17.70
N VAL A 81 -2.75 -19.31 -17.59
CA VAL A 81 -3.15 -18.09 -16.87
C VAL A 81 -3.95 -17.19 -17.81
N PRO A 82 -5.24 -16.90 -17.54
CA PRO A 82 -6.06 -16.05 -18.41
C PRO A 82 -5.55 -14.60 -18.43
N GLY A 83 -5.71 -13.91 -19.55
CA GLY A 83 -5.30 -12.49 -19.70
C GLY A 83 -5.95 -11.56 -18.67
N PHE A 84 -7.17 -11.87 -18.23
CA PHE A 84 -7.83 -11.15 -17.13
C PHE A 84 -7.03 -11.19 -15.82
N ILE A 85 -6.40 -12.32 -15.48
CA ILE A 85 -5.55 -12.45 -14.28
C ILE A 85 -4.26 -11.63 -14.44
N VAL A 86 -3.69 -11.58 -15.65
CA VAL A 86 -2.54 -10.71 -15.96
C VAL A 86 -2.92 -9.23 -15.77
N LYS A 87 -4.12 -8.83 -16.23
CA LYS A 87 -4.66 -7.47 -15.98
C LYS A 87 -4.89 -7.22 -14.49
N LEU A 88 -5.38 -8.19 -13.71
CA LEU A 88 -5.51 -8.02 -12.25
C LEU A 88 -4.16 -7.87 -11.55
N ALA A 89 -3.13 -8.61 -11.95
CA ALA A 89 -1.78 -8.45 -11.43
C ALA A 89 -1.21 -7.06 -11.74
N ALA A 90 -1.42 -6.57 -12.97
CA ALA A 90 -1.06 -5.21 -13.34
C ALA A 90 -1.87 -4.15 -12.57
N LEU A 91 -3.17 -4.35 -12.35
CA LEU A 91 -4.01 -3.46 -11.54
C LEU A 91 -3.53 -3.41 -10.07
N LEU A 92 -3.20 -4.57 -9.49
CA LEU A 92 -2.63 -4.66 -8.15
C LEU A 92 -1.30 -3.88 -8.06
N LEU A 93 -0.46 -3.98 -9.09
CA LEU A 93 0.79 -3.22 -9.16
C LEU A 93 0.54 -1.71 -9.28
N ILE A 94 -0.40 -1.28 -10.12
CA ILE A 94 -0.81 0.13 -10.27
C ILE A 94 -1.29 0.68 -8.91
N TRP A 95 -2.20 -0.04 -8.26
CA TRP A 95 -2.68 0.34 -6.93
C TRP A 95 -1.54 0.41 -5.91
N SER A 96 -0.66 -0.60 -5.90
CA SER A 96 0.46 -0.68 -4.97
C SER A 96 1.39 0.52 -5.13
N TYR A 97 1.77 0.86 -6.36
CA TYR A 97 2.60 2.04 -6.63
C TYR A 97 1.91 3.33 -6.19
N LEU A 98 0.67 3.57 -6.61
CA LEU A 98 -0.05 4.80 -6.29
C LEU A 98 -0.25 4.97 -4.79
N HIS A 99 -0.73 3.93 -4.11
CA HIS A 99 -0.94 3.98 -2.68
C HIS A 99 0.37 4.19 -1.93
N HIS A 100 1.43 3.45 -2.30
CA HIS A 100 2.74 3.58 -1.67
C HIS A 100 3.33 4.98 -1.87
N PHE A 101 3.22 5.54 -3.08
CA PHE A 101 3.70 6.87 -3.42
C PHE A 101 3.00 7.97 -2.61
N PHE A 102 1.67 8.04 -2.64
CA PHE A 102 0.93 9.08 -1.90
C PHE A 102 1.08 8.93 -0.38
N ALA A 103 1.12 7.71 0.13
CA ALA A 103 1.38 7.48 1.56
C ALA A 103 2.83 7.84 1.93
N GLY A 104 3.80 7.58 1.04
CA GLY A 104 5.20 7.98 1.20
C GLY A 104 5.37 9.50 1.24
N LEU A 105 4.72 10.24 0.33
CA LEU A 105 4.69 11.70 0.36
C LEU A 105 4.09 12.24 1.67
N ARG A 106 3.03 11.60 2.17
CA ARG A 106 2.45 11.91 3.47
C ARG A 106 3.46 11.68 4.59
N HIS A 107 4.22 10.57 4.57
CA HIS A 107 5.27 10.30 5.56
C HIS A 107 6.38 11.34 5.52
N ILE A 108 6.96 11.61 4.35
CA ILE A 108 8.00 12.63 4.17
C ILE A 108 7.53 14.00 4.68
N ARG A 109 6.29 14.39 4.38
CA ARG A 109 5.73 15.64 4.91
C ARG A 109 5.74 15.67 6.44
N MET A 110 5.29 14.60 7.09
CA MET A 110 5.25 14.53 8.56
C MET A 110 6.67 14.58 9.15
N ASP A 111 7.63 13.92 8.49
CA ASP A 111 9.03 13.88 8.90
C ASP A 111 9.73 15.24 8.71
N LEU A 112 9.36 16.04 7.71
CA LEU A 112 9.93 17.38 7.51
C LEU A 112 9.43 18.38 8.55
N PHE A 113 8.12 18.39 8.81
CA PHE A 113 7.49 19.44 9.63
C PHE A 113 7.43 19.14 11.13
N HIS A 114 7.66 17.88 11.55
CA HIS A 114 7.70 17.44 12.96
C HIS A 114 6.50 17.86 13.83
N THR A 115 5.39 18.28 13.21
CA THR A 115 4.17 18.76 13.86
C THR A 115 2.96 18.17 13.16
N VAL A 116 2.28 17.25 13.84
CA VAL A 116 1.10 16.56 13.32
C VAL A 116 -0.03 16.59 14.36
N SER A 117 -1.14 17.23 14.02
CA SER A 117 -2.37 17.13 14.82
C SER A 117 -3.17 15.87 14.43
N LYS A 118 -4.12 15.46 15.28
CA LYS A 118 -5.00 14.31 14.98
C LYS A 118 -5.87 14.59 13.76
N GLU A 119 -6.34 15.82 13.63
CA GLU A 119 -7.19 16.31 12.54
C GLU A 119 -6.41 16.30 11.22
N ALA A 120 -5.18 16.82 11.22
CA ALA A 120 -4.28 16.77 10.06
C ALA A 120 -3.92 15.33 9.69
N GLY A 121 -3.64 14.47 10.68
CA GLY A 121 -3.36 13.06 10.47
C GLY A 121 -4.53 12.31 9.82
N ARG A 122 -5.77 12.61 10.20
CA ARG A 122 -6.99 12.06 9.59
C ARG A 122 -7.21 12.60 8.18
N SER A 123 -7.16 13.92 8.00
CA SER A 123 -7.40 14.58 6.71
C SER A 123 -6.41 14.11 5.64
N THR A 124 -5.11 14.11 5.96
CA THR A 124 -4.06 13.65 5.04
C THR A 124 -4.23 12.17 4.67
N ALA A 125 -4.63 11.32 5.60
CA ALA A 125 -4.90 9.91 5.32
C ALA A 125 -6.11 9.71 4.39
N GLN A 126 -7.18 10.50 4.56
CA GLN A 126 -8.33 10.48 3.65
C GLN A 126 -7.93 10.92 2.23
N TRP A 127 -7.16 12.00 2.11
CA TRP A 127 -6.64 12.45 0.82
C TRP A 127 -5.74 11.41 0.15
N THR A 128 -4.87 10.73 0.89
CA THR A 128 -4.08 9.61 0.37
C THR A 128 -4.98 8.53 -0.24
N LEU A 129 -6.06 8.13 0.44
CA LEU A 129 -6.99 7.12 -0.08
C LEU A 129 -7.75 7.60 -1.32
N VAL A 130 -8.30 8.82 -1.29
CA VAL A 130 -9.06 9.39 -2.42
C VAL A 130 -8.19 9.48 -3.67
N LEU A 131 -6.98 10.03 -3.56
CA LEU A 131 -6.07 10.17 -4.71
C LEU A 131 -5.59 8.82 -5.22
N SER A 132 -5.15 7.94 -4.33
CA SER A 132 -4.63 6.61 -4.73
C SER A 132 -5.71 5.74 -5.38
N LEU A 133 -6.89 5.64 -4.77
CA LEU A 133 -8.00 4.85 -5.30
C LEU A 133 -8.63 5.49 -6.53
N GLY A 134 -8.81 6.81 -6.56
CA GLY A 134 -9.33 7.52 -7.72
C GLY A 134 -8.48 7.28 -8.96
N LEU A 135 -7.16 7.42 -8.84
CA LEU A 135 -6.23 7.13 -9.95
C LEU A 135 -6.17 5.64 -10.29
N THR A 136 -6.28 4.75 -9.29
CA THR A 136 -6.37 3.30 -9.54
C THR A 136 -7.58 2.96 -10.40
N VAL A 137 -8.75 3.57 -10.12
CA VAL A 137 -9.97 3.36 -10.92
C VAL A 137 -9.80 3.90 -12.34
N VAL A 138 -9.22 5.10 -12.50
CA VAL A 138 -8.97 5.70 -13.82
C VAL A 138 -8.04 4.81 -14.65
N PHE A 139 -6.89 4.42 -14.12
CA PHE A 139 -5.95 3.55 -14.85
C PHE A 139 -6.47 2.12 -15.02
N GLY A 140 -7.25 1.62 -14.06
CA GLY A 140 -7.95 0.34 -14.19
C GLY A 140 -8.94 0.38 -15.35
N ALA A 141 -9.75 1.43 -15.46
CA ALA A 141 -10.68 1.62 -16.56
C ALA A 141 -9.95 1.56 -17.92
N LYS A 142 -8.81 2.25 -18.05
CA LYS A 142 -7.96 2.16 -19.25
C LYS A 142 -7.41 0.75 -19.49
N LEU A 143 -6.90 0.08 -18.44
CA LEU A 143 -6.35 -1.27 -18.53
C LEU A 143 -7.38 -2.31 -19.01
N PHE A 144 -8.65 -2.11 -18.66
CA PHE A 144 -9.77 -2.94 -19.09
C PHE A 144 -10.44 -2.46 -20.39
N GLY A 145 -9.90 -1.42 -21.03
CA GLY A 145 -10.35 -0.96 -22.35
C GLY A 145 -11.65 -0.17 -22.34
N LEU A 146 -11.97 0.51 -21.24
CA LEU A 146 -13.16 1.36 -21.16
C LEU A 146 -13.02 2.65 -21.97
N TYR A 147 -11.79 3.11 -22.25
CA TYR A 147 -11.46 4.27 -23.09
C TYR A 147 -10.00 4.25 -23.55
#